data_AF-A0A6M8UPR1-F1
#
_entry.id   AF-A0A6M8UPR1-F1
#
_cell.length_a   1.000
_cell.length_b   1.000
_cell.length_c   1.000
_cell.angle_alpha   90.00
_cell.angle_beta   90.00
_cell.angle_gamma   90.00
#
_symmetry.space_group_name_H-M   'P 1'
#
loop_
_entity.id
_entity.type
_entity.pdbx_description
1 polymer ?
#
loop_
_entity_poly.entity_id
_entity_poly.type
_entity_poly.pdbx_seq_one_letter_code
_entity_poly.pdbx_strand_id
1 'polypeptide(L)'
;MRKSRYSEEQITSAIKASECGVKVKEICDELGISEATFYSWKKKYSGLSSEEGRKIKALEEKVQSLLRELQSLNDDKEMLQSVLKTFFTTDDKRQAVNFLQNTYDIGTRRSCRLVAISRSVYHYPDQVDKQ
;
A
#
# COMPACT_ATOMS: atom_id res chain seq x y z
N MET A 1 -19.88 25.29 -2.91
CA MET A 1 -19.39 26.15 -4.02
C MET A 1 -20.30 25.95 -5.22
N ARG A 2 -20.69 27.02 -5.94
CA ARG A 2 -21.33 26.86 -7.26
C ARG A 2 -20.42 26.01 -8.15
N LYS A 3 -20.98 25.10 -8.94
CA LYS A 3 -20.21 24.35 -9.96
C LYS A 3 -19.51 25.37 -10.85
N SER A 4 -18.18 25.26 -10.94
CA SER A 4 -17.38 26.04 -11.89
C SER A 4 -17.93 25.81 -13.29
N ARG A 5 -18.04 26.88 -14.09
CA ARG A 5 -18.39 26.78 -15.52
C ARG A 5 -17.32 26.05 -16.33
N TYR A 6 -16.10 26.00 -15.81
CA TYR A 6 -14.92 25.41 -16.43
C TYR A 6 -14.60 24.04 -15.82
N SER A 7 -14.24 23.08 -16.67
CA SER A 7 -13.79 21.75 -16.25
C SER A 7 -12.39 21.80 -15.64
N GLU A 8 -12.05 20.81 -14.82
CA GLU A 8 -10.72 20.70 -14.20
C GLU A 8 -9.62 20.53 -15.26
N GLU A 9 -9.91 19.86 -16.38
CA GLU A 9 -9.01 19.73 -17.52
C GLU A 9 -8.73 21.08 -18.20
N GLN A 10 -9.75 21.93 -18.39
CA GLN A 10 -9.58 23.28 -18.94
C GLN A 10 -8.77 24.21 -18.01
N ILE A 11 -8.98 24.08 -16.70
CA ILE A 11 -8.23 24.87 -15.71
C ILE A 11 -6.75 24.45 -15.70
N THR A 12 -6.48 23.15 -15.73
CA THR A 12 -5.10 22.61 -15.72
C THR A 12 -4.38 22.87 -17.04
N SER A 13 -5.05 22.81 -18.18
CA SER A 13 -4.44 23.16 -19.47
C SER A 13 -4.03 24.64 -19.54
N ALA A 14 -4.87 25.55 -19.03
CA ALA A 14 -4.56 26.96 -18.92
C ALA A 14 -3.32 27.22 -18.05
N ILE A 15 -3.21 26.52 -16.91
CA ILE A 15 -2.03 26.64 -16.02
C ILE A 15 -0.76 26.12 -16.73
N LYS A 16 -0.84 25.00 -17.45
CA LYS A 16 0.28 24.46 -18.23
C LYS A 16 0.73 25.41 -19.34
N ALA A 17 -0.21 26.03 -20.05
CA ALA A 17 0.13 27.01 -21.08
C ALA A 17 0.97 28.16 -20.52
N SER A 18 0.61 28.65 -19.32
CA SER A 18 1.39 29.66 -18.60
C SER A 18 2.77 29.15 -18.15
N GLU A 19 2.89 27.90 -17.71
CA GLU A 19 4.16 27.27 -17.33
C GLU A 19 5.10 27.06 -18.54
N CYS A 20 4.52 26.79 -19.72
CA CYS A 20 5.24 26.70 -21.00
C CYS A 20 5.60 28.08 -21.61
N GLY A 21 5.25 29.20 -20.94
CA GLY A 21 5.65 30.55 -21.33
C GLY A 21 4.61 31.37 -22.09
N VAL A 22 3.37 30.88 -22.26
CA VAL A 22 2.27 31.69 -22.81
C VAL A 22 1.90 32.80 -21.81
N LYS A 23 1.65 34.01 -22.29
CA LYS A 23 1.31 35.14 -21.42
C LYS A 23 -0.06 34.91 -20.78
N VAL A 24 -0.15 35.17 -19.47
CA VAL A 24 -1.40 35.03 -18.70
C VAL A 24 -2.54 35.84 -19.31
N LYS A 25 -2.25 37.03 -19.88
CA LYS A 25 -3.25 37.86 -20.58
C LYS A 25 -3.88 37.15 -21.78
N GLU A 26 -3.07 36.50 -22.62
CA GLU A 26 -3.56 35.79 -23.80
C GLU A 26 -4.47 34.62 -23.40
N ILE A 27 -4.10 33.90 -22.33
CA ILE A 27 -4.89 32.81 -21.75
C ILE A 27 -6.22 33.34 -21.19
N CYS A 28 -6.19 34.49 -20.52
CA CYS A 28 -7.37 35.15 -19.96
C CYS A 28 -8.34 35.61 -21.05
N ASP A 29 -7.82 36.18 -22.14
CA ASP A 29 -8.60 36.65 -23.27
C ASP A 29 -9.26 35.48 -24.04
N GLU A 30 -8.52 34.38 -24.25
CA GLU A 30 -9.02 33.18 -24.93
C GLU A 30 -10.13 32.47 -24.12
N LEU A 31 -9.95 32.36 -22.80
CA LEU A 31 -10.90 31.67 -21.92
C LEU A 31 -12.03 32.57 -21.39
N GLY A 32 -11.95 33.87 -21.65
CA GLY A 32 -12.89 34.89 -21.17
C GLY A 32 -12.91 35.00 -19.64
N ILE A 33 -11.75 34.92 -18.99
CA ILE A 33 -11.59 34.97 -17.53
C ILE A 33 -10.71 36.15 -17.10
N SER A 34 -10.88 36.60 -15.86
CA SER A 34 -9.98 37.61 -15.28
C SER A 34 -8.64 36.99 -14.84
N GLU A 35 -7.57 37.78 -14.82
CA GLU A 35 -6.27 37.37 -14.28
C GLU A 35 -6.39 36.91 -12.81
N ALA A 36 -7.25 37.55 -12.01
CA ALA A 36 -7.51 37.16 -10.62
C ALA A 36 -8.09 35.74 -10.52
N THR A 37 -8.95 35.36 -11.46
CA THR A 37 -9.50 34.00 -11.57
C THR A 37 -8.39 33.02 -11.93
N PHE A 38 -7.53 33.36 -12.89
CA PHE A 38 -6.40 32.54 -13.29
C PHE A 38 -5.43 32.28 -12.13
N TYR A 39 -5.03 33.30 -11.38
CA TYR A 39 -4.13 33.09 -10.22
C TYR A 39 -4.80 32.31 -9.09
N SER A 40 -6.11 32.47 -8.89
CA SER A 40 -6.87 31.64 -7.94
C SER A 40 -6.87 30.16 -8.36
N TRP A 41 -6.96 29.89 -9.66
CA TRP A 41 -6.81 28.54 -10.21
C TRP A 41 -5.39 28.02 -10.05
N LYS A 42 -4.38 28.81 -10.40
CA LYS A 42 -2.96 28.43 -10.26
C LYS A 42 -2.64 28.04 -8.82
N LYS A 43 -3.12 28.80 -7.83
CA LYS A 43 -2.94 28.46 -6.40
C LYS A 43 -3.59 27.14 -6.00
N LYS A 44 -4.72 26.78 -6.61
CA LYS A 44 -5.52 25.60 -6.23
C LYS A 44 -5.15 24.34 -7.02
N TYR A 45 -4.65 24.49 -8.25
CA TYR A 45 -4.46 23.39 -9.21
C TYR A 45 -3.02 23.23 -9.72
N SER A 46 -2.06 24.07 -9.34
CA SER A 46 -0.66 23.94 -9.77
C SER A 46 -0.05 22.57 -9.42
N GLY A 47 -0.30 22.06 -8.21
CA GLY A 47 0.20 20.75 -7.77
C GLY A 47 -0.47 19.53 -8.44
N LEU A 48 -1.69 19.71 -8.94
CA LEU A 48 -2.45 18.65 -9.65
C LEU A 48 -2.09 18.56 -11.14
N SER A 49 -1.63 19.68 -11.71
CA SER A 49 -1.24 19.82 -13.12
C SER A 49 0.15 19.25 -13.42
N SER A 50 1.04 19.29 -12.43
CA SER A 50 2.43 18.83 -12.49
C SER A 50 2.54 17.31 -12.74
N GLU A 51 3.64 16.87 -13.34
CA GLU A 51 4.02 15.44 -13.36
C GLU A 51 3.98 14.81 -11.97
N GLU A 52 4.21 15.60 -10.93
CA GLU A 52 4.13 15.19 -9.53
C GLU A 52 2.70 14.76 -9.15
N GLY A 53 1.66 15.47 -9.59
CA GLY A 53 0.27 15.10 -9.34
C GLY A 53 -0.12 13.76 -9.99
N ARG A 54 0.42 13.48 -11.19
CA ARG A 54 0.26 12.18 -11.85
C ARG A 54 1.00 11.06 -11.11
N LYS A 55 2.23 11.33 -10.67
CA LYS A 55 3.02 10.38 -9.87
C LYS A 55 2.32 10.05 -8.55
N ILE A 56 1.73 11.04 -7.88
CA ILE A 56 0.95 10.83 -6.65
C ILE A 56 -0.25 9.92 -6.91
N LYS A 57 -1.09 10.19 -7.91
CA LYS A 57 -2.24 9.32 -8.25
C LYS A 57 -1.80 7.89 -8.58
N ALA A 58 -0.75 7.73 -9.38
CA ALA A 58 -0.22 6.41 -9.72
C ALA A 58 0.33 5.66 -8.49
N LEU A 59 0.92 6.38 -7.52
CA LEU A 59 1.36 5.79 -6.25
C LEU A 59 0.16 5.40 -5.36
N GLU A 60 -0.87 6.24 -5.28
CA GLU A 60 -2.11 5.94 -4.54
C GLU A 60 -2.79 4.69 -5.09
N GLU A 61 -2.91 4.56 -6.42
CA GLU A 61 -3.46 3.36 -7.07
C GLU A 61 -2.64 2.11 -6.76
N LYS A 62 -1.31 2.21 -6.81
CA LYS A 62 -0.42 1.10 -6.44
C LYS A 62 -0.57 0.71 -4.97
N VAL A 63 -0.65 1.68 -4.07
CA VAL A 63 -0.88 1.42 -2.63
C VAL A 63 -2.22 0.70 -2.44
N GLN A 64 -3.28 1.13 -3.12
CA GLN A 64 -4.57 0.45 -3.04
C GLN A 64 -4.51 -0.98 -3.58
N SER A 65 -3.83 -1.22 -4.70
CA SER A 65 -3.64 -2.58 -5.25
C SER A 65 -2.88 -3.47 -4.27
N LEU A 66 -1.76 -2.98 -3.75
CA LEU A 66 -0.94 -3.71 -2.78
C LEU A 66 -1.71 -4.02 -1.50
N LEU A 67 -2.54 -3.09 -1.00
CA LEU A 67 -3.37 -3.34 0.18
C LEU A 67 -4.39 -4.46 -0.07
N ARG A 68 -5.01 -4.52 -1.25
CA ARG A 68 -5.94 -5.61 -1.61
C ARG A 68 -5.23 -6.97 -1.69
N GLU A 69 -4.06 -7.00 -2.33
CA GLU A 69 -3.26 -8.23 -2.42
C GLU A 69 -2.78 -8.69 -1.04
N LEU A 70 -2.29 -7.76 -0.20
CA LEU A 70 -1.90 -8.06 1.17
C LEU A 70 -3.06 -8.56 2.02
N GLN A 71 -4.27 -8.05 1.80
CA GLN A 71 -5.46 -8.55 2.49
C GLN A 71 -5.74 -10.00 2.11
N SER A 72 -5.78 -10.32 0.81
CA SER A 72 -5.96 -11.70 0.34
C SER A 72 -4.91 -12.65 0.92
N LEU A 73 -3.64 -12.25 0.94
CA LEU A 73 -2.56 -13.07 1.51
C LEU A 73 -2.69 -13.24 3.04
N ASN A 74 -3.20 -12.24 3.74
CA ASN A 74 -3.46 -12.36 5.17
C ASN A 74 -4.63 -13.30 5.44
N ASP A 75 -5.70 -13.23 4.65
CA ASP A 75 -6.85 -14.14 4.75
C ASP A 75 -6.40 -15.59 4.51
N ASP A 76 -5.60 -15.84 3.47
CA ASP A 76 -5.01 -17.15 3.19
C ASP A 76 -4.12 -17.65 4.32
N LYS A 77 -3.27 -16.78 4.87
CA LYS A 77 -2.44 -17.10 6.03
C LYS A 77 -3.28 -17.47 7.25
N GLU A 78 -4.37 -16.75 7.52
CA GLU A 78 -5.28 -17.07 8.63
C GLU A 78 -5.95 -18.42 8.44
N MET A 79 -6.40 -18.74 7.22
CA MET A 79 -6.93 -20.06 6.88
C MET A 79 -5.88 -21.15 7.13
N LEU A 80 -4.65 -20.99 6.67
CA LEU A 80 -3.56 -21.95 6.93
C LEU A 80 -3.22 -22.09 8.41
N GLN A 81 -3.23 -20.99 9.17
CA GLN A 81 -3.04 -21.04 10.62
C GLN A 81 -4.17 -21.78 11.34
N SER A 82 -5.41 -21.69 10.83
CA SER A 82 -6.53 -22.46 11.37
C SER A 82 -6.34 -23.96 11.17
N VAL A 83 -5.84 -24.39 10.00
CA VAL A 83 -5.51 -25.79 9.70
C VAL A 83 -4.44 -26.31 10.67
N LEU A 84 -3.37 -25.54 10.90
CA LEU A 84 -2.33 -25.91 11.87
C LEU A 84 -2.89 -26.04 13.30
N LYS A 85 -3.86 -25.21 13.69
CA LYS A 85 -4.46 -25.30 15.02
C LYS A 85 -5.35 -26.53 15.17
N THR A 86 -6.10 -26.89 14.13
CA THR A 86 -7.11 -27.95 14.17
C THR A 86 -6.52 -29.34 13.98
N PHE A 87 -5.56 -29.51 13.06
CA PHE A 87 -5.13 -30.84 12.61
C PHE A 87 -3.76 -31.26 13.12
N PHE A 88 -2.89 -30.34 13.53
CA PHE A 88 -1.51 -30.65 13.88
C PHE A 88 -1.33 -30.81 15.38
N THR A 89 -0.67 -31.89 15.77
CA THR A 89 -0.26 -32.14 17.16
C THR A 89 0.89 -31.22 17.57
N THR A 90 1.21 -31.21 18.87
CA THR A 90 2.36 -30.44 19.37
C THR A 90 3.68 -30.92 18.76
N ASP A 91 3.83 -32.22 18.53
CA ASP A 91 5.05 -32.78 17.94
C ASP A 91 5.18 -32.40 16.45
N ASP A 92 4.10 -32.51 15.67
CA ASP A 92 4.08 -32.07 14.26
C ASP A 92 4.50 -30.60 14.13
N LYS A 93 4.05 -29.76 15.08
CA LYS A 93 4.43 -28.34 15.12
C LYS A 93 5.90 -28.13 15.45
N ARG A 94 6.52 -28.97 16.29
CA ARG A 94 7.97 -28.92 16.57
C ARG A 94 8.77 -29.34 15.34
N GLN A 95 8.36 -30.41 14.67
CA GLN A 95 8.99 -30.86 13.42
C GLN A 95 8.90 -29.76 12.35
N ALA A 96 7.74 -29.12 12.20
CA ALA A 96 7.57 -27.97 11.31
C ALA A 96 8.49 -26.80 11.67
N VAL A 97 8.68 -26.49 12.96
CA VAL A 97 9.63 -25.46 13.41
C VAL A 97 11.06 -25.82 13.02
N ASN A 98 11.49 -27.07 13.20
CA ASN A 98 12.82 -27.54 12.81
C ASN A 98 13.02 -27.46 11.30
N PHE A 99 12.03 -27.88 10.51
CA PHE A 99 12.03 -27.75 9.06
C PHE A 99 12.20 -26.28 8.63
N LEU A 100 11.45 -25.37 9.24
CA LEU A 100 11.52 -23.94 8.91
C LEU A 100 12.89 -23.34 9.21
N GLN A 101 13.49 -23.70 10.35
CA GLN A 101 14.83 -23.24 10.72
C GLN A 101 15.89 -23.75 9.73
N ASN A 102 15.84 -25.04 9.40
CA ASN A 102 16.83 -25.68 8.54
C ASN A 102 16.71 -25.24 7.07
N THR A 103 15.50 -24.95 6.60
CA THR A 103 15.24 -24.64 5.18
C THR A 103 15.38 -23.15 4.88
N TYR A 104 14.92 -22.28 5.79
CA TYR A 104 14.81 -20.83 5.53
C TYR A 104 15.74 -19.97 6.40
N ASP A 105 16.62 -20.60 7.20
CA ASP A 105 17.56 -19.93 8.11
C ASP A 105 16.89 -18.87 9.02
N ILE A 106 15.67 -19.18 9.48
CA ILE A 106 14.93 -18.30 10.37
C ILE A 106 15.13 -18.71 11.83
N GLY A 107 15.37 -17.73 12.71
CA GLY A 107 15.56 -18.01 14.14
C GLY A 107 14.30 -18.53 14.86
N THR A 108 14.49 -19.19 16.00
CA THR A 108 13.46 -19.85 16.83
C THR A 108 12.26 -18.97 17.16
N ARG A 109 12.47 -17.68 17.41
CA ARG A 109 11.37 -16.76 17.68
C ARG A 109 10.41 -16.62 16.50
N ARG A 110 10.95 -16.56 15.28
CA ARG A 110 10.16 -16.37 14.06
C ARG A 110 9.47 -17.67 13.66
N SER A 111 10.19 -18.79 13.66
CA SER A 111 9.62 -20.11 13.33
C SER A 111 8.51 -20.52 14.29
N CYS A 112 8.71 -20.43 15.61
CA CYS A 112 7.67 -20.74 16.59
C CYS A 112 6.41 -19.88 16.43
N ARG A 113 6.57 -18.59 16.11
CA ARG A 113 5.44 -17.68 15.86
C ARG A 113 4.64 -18.05 14.60
N LEU A 114 5.30 -18.53 13.54
CA LEU A 114 4.64 -18.91 12.29
C LEU A 114 3.76 -20.15 12.47
N VAL A 115 4.24 -21.14 13.23
CA VAL A 115 3.53 -22.41 13.49
C VAL A 115 2.60 -22.33 14.72
N ALA A 116 2.52 -21.15 15.37
CA ALA A 116 1.71 -20.91 16.56
C ALA A 116 2.00 -21.87 17.73
N ILE A 117 3.28 -22.18 17.99
CA ILE A 117 3.75 -22.93 19.16
C ILE A 117 4.54 -21.99 20.10
N SER A 118 4.40 -22.17 21.41
CA SER A 118 5.20 -21.39 22.36
C SER A 118 6.65 -21.91 22.38
N ARG A 119 7.62 -21.01 22.58
CA ARG A 119 9.03 -21.38 22.67
C ARG A 119 9.31 -22.34 23.83
N SER A 120 8.60 -22.17 24.95
CA SER A 120 8.72 -23.06 26.11
C SER A 120 8.25 -24.48 25.76
N VAL A 121 7.15 -24.62 25.03
CA VAL A 121 6.65 -25.93 24.57
C VAL A 121 7.59 -26.52 23.52
N TYR A 122 8.14 -25.70 22.63
CA TYR A 122 9.13 -26.15 21.65
C TYR A 122 10.40 -26.72 22.30
N HIS A 123 10.91 -26.07 23.35
CA HIS A 123 12.09 -26.53 24.09
C HIS A 123 11.80 -27.53 25.21
N TYR A 124 10.53 -27.85 25.47
CA TYR A 124 10.20 -28.78 26.54
C TYR A 124 10.70 -30.19 26.16
N PRO A 125 11.52 -30.83 27.00
CA PRO A 125 12.09 -32.14 26.70
C PRO A 125 10.98 -33.18 26.56
N ASP A 126 11.03 -33.97 25.48
CA ASP A 126 10.10 -35.07 25.30
C ASP A 126 10.38 -36.16 26.34
N GLN A 127 9.33 -36.58 27.06
CA GLN A 127 9.43 -37.63 28.07
C GLN A 127 9.65 -39.04 27.45
N VAL A 128 9.83 -39.12 26.13
CA VAL A 128 9.99 -40.37 25.37
C VAL A 128 11.39 -40.98 25.56
N ASP A 129 12.38 -40.22 26.05
CA ASP A 129 13.73 -40.71 26.36
C ASP A 129 13.86 -41.41 27.73
N LYS A 130 12.77 -41.96 28.28
CA LYS A 130 12.78 -42.77 29.52
C LYS A 130 12.19 -44.15 29.29
N GLN A 131 12.90 -44.99 28.54
CA GLN A 131 12.83 -46.45 28.63
C GLN A 131 14.24 -47.03 28.58
#